data_AF-A0A1F8SK78-F1
#
_entry.id   AF-A0A1F8SK78-F1
#
_cell.length_a   1.000
_cell.length_b   1.000
_cell.length_c   1.000
_cell.angle_alpha   90.00
_cell.angle_beta   90.00
_cell.angle_gamma   90.00
#
_symmetry.space_group_name_H-M   'P 1'
#
loop_
_entity.id
_entity.type
_entity.pdbx_description
1 polymer ?
#
loop_
_entity_poly.entity_id
_entity_poly.type
_entity_poly.pdbx_seq_one_letter_code
_entity_poly.pdbx_strand_id
1 'polypeptide(L)' 'MRSNPVSLAENDRNGDLRIPIEIKEAFGFTPGATVRVEFGNHEVQIMRSSDQLARVFVEPTNHGQLDIR' A
#
# COMPACT_ATOMS: atom_id res chain seq x y z
N MET A 1 9.97 20.24 8.23
CA MET A 1 8.68 19.92 7.59
C MET A 1 8.95 18.87 6.53
N ARG A 2 8.32 17.68 6.59
CA ARG A 2 8.39 16.71 5.48
C ARG A 2 7.45 17.21 4.40
N SER A 3 7.98 17.63 3.26
CA SER A 3 7.17 17.85 2.05
C SER A 3 6.72 16.48 1.55
N ASN A 4 5.41 16.19 1.59
CA ASN A 4 4.91 15.03 0.87
C ASN A 4 5.12 15.30 -0.63
N PRO A 5 5.81 14.40 -1.36
CA PRO A 5 5.94 14.54 -2.79
C PRO A 5 4.54 14.50 -3.41
N VAL A 6 4.24 15.50 -4.26
CA VAL A 6 2.98 15.57 -5.00
C VAL A 6 3.29 15.16 -6.44
N SER A 7 2.68 14.07 -6.89
CA SER A 7 2.65 13.67 -8.30
C SER A 7 1.23 13.85 -8.83
N LEU A 8 1.11 14.37 -10.05
CA LEU A 8 -0.18 14.58 -10.71
C LEU A 8 -0.57 13.31 -11.46
N ALA A 9 -1.83 12.88 -11.33
CA ALA A 9 -2.42 11.84 -12.15
C ALA A 9 -3.37 12.49 -13.17
N GLU A 10 -3.46 11.91 -14.36
CA GLU A 10 -4.30 12.42 -15.44
C GLU A 10 -5.43 11.45 -15.75
N ASN A 11 -6.62 11.95 -16.05
CA ASN A 11 -7.66 11.13 -16.69
C ASN A 11 -7.39 11.11 -18.19
N ASP A 12 -7.34 9.91 -18.76
CA ASP A 12 -7.16 9.78 -20.19
C ASP A 12 -8.47 9.94 -20.96
N ARG A 13 -8.40 9.86 -22.28
CA ARG A 13 -9.54 10.09 -23.18
C ARG A 13 -10.66 9.05 -23.02
N ASN A 14 -10.38 7.90 -22.41
CA ASN A 14 -11.35 6.86 -22.15
C ASN A 14 -11.97 7.00 -20.75
N GLY A 15 -11.50 7.97 -19.95
CA GLY A 15 -11.92 8.17 -18.57
C GLY A 15 -11.11 7.35 -17.56
N ASP A 16 -10.02 6.70 -17.98
CA ASP A 16 -9.17 5.92 -17.09
C ASP A 16 -8.16 6.82 -16.37
N LEU A 17 -7.99 6.62 -15.06
CA LEU A 17 -7.01 7.34 -14.26
C LEU A 17 -5.60 6.79 -14.52
N ARG A 18 -4.73 7.60 -15.13
CA ARG A 18 -3.32 7.29 -15.33
C ARG A 18 -2.50 7.74 -14.14
N ILE A 19 -2.15 6.76 -13.32
CA ILE A 19 -1.21 6.94 -12.22
C ILE A 19 0.23 6.98 -12.79
N PRO A 20 1.08 7.93 -12.36
CA PRO A 20 2.51 7.98 -12.72
C PRO A 20 3.29 6.72 -12.33
N ILE A 21 4.35 6.40 -13.08
CA ILE A 21 5.12 5.16 -12.89
C ILE A 21 5.79 5.10 -11.52
N GLU A 22 6.27 6.23 -11.01
CA GLU A 22 6.93 6.33 -9.71
C GLU A 22 5.98 5.96 -8.55
N ILE A 23 4.68 6.26 -8.67
CA ILE A 23 3.67 5.86 -7.69
C ILE A 23 3.38 4.35 -7.85
N LYS A 24 3.26 3.85 -9.08
CA LYS A 24 3.01 2.42 -9.32
C LYS A 24 4.11 1.55 -8.71
N GLU A 25 5.37 1.92 -8.91
CA GLU A 25 6.51 1.19 -8.36
C GLU A 25 6.54 1.26 -6.83
N ALA A 26 6.32 2.44 -6.25
CA ALA A 26 6.35 2.63 -4.80
C ALA A 26 5.24 1.89 -4.03
N PHE A 27 4.09 1.64 -4.68
CA PHE A 27 2.92 1.02 -4.08
C PHE A 27 2.57 -0.37 -4.63
N GLY A 28 3.36 -0.88 -5.59
CA GLY A 28 3.18 -2.22 -6.13
C GLY A 28 2.00 -2.37 -7.08
N PHE A 29 1.65 -1.31 -7.82
CA PHE A 29 0.58 -1.35 -8.82
C PHE A 29 1.09 -1.97 -10.12
N THR A 30 1.30 -3.27 -10.10
CA THR A 30 1.66 -4.05 -11.29
C THR A 30 0.41 -4.53 -12.02
N PRO A 31 0.48 -4.76 -13.35
CA PRO A 31 -0.62 -5.39 -14.07
C PRO A 31 -1.07 -6.69 -13.38
N GLY A 32 -2.37 -6.82 -13.13
CA GLY A 32 -2.96 -7.99 -12.46
C GLY A 32 -2.95 -7.94 -10.92
N ALA A 33 -2.31 -6.94 -10.29
CA ALA A 33 -2.36 -6.79 -8.84
C ALA A 33 -3.75 -6.37 -8.36
N THR A 34 -4.23 -6.97 -7.27
CA THR A 34 -5.43 -6.50 -6.59
C THR A 34 -5.03 -5.44 -5.57
N VAL A 35 -5.60 -4.24 -5.68
CA VAL A 35 -5.32 -3.11 -4.77
C VAL A 35 -6.53 -2.80 -3.91
N ARG A 36 -6.30 -2.41 -2.65
CA ARG A 36 -7.37 -1.97 -1.76
C ARG A 36 -7.58 -0.48 -1.96
N VAL A 37 -8.81 -0.11 -2.31
CA VAL A 37 -9.24 1.27 -2.50
C VAL A 37 -10.29 1.58 -1.44
N GLU A 38 -10.08 2.65 -0.68
CA GLU A 38 -11.02 3.15 0.31
C GLU A 38 -11.53 4.53 -0.08
N PHE A 39 -12.81 4.76 0.20
CA PHE A 39 -13.46 6.04 -0.05
C PHE A 39 -13.59 6.80 1.26
N GLY A 40 -12.99 8.00 1.30
CA GLY A 40 -13.25 9.01 2.31
C GLY A 40 -14.27 10.03 1.82
N ASN A 41 -14.57 11.03 2.65
CA ASN A 41 -15.55 12.07 2.30
C ASN A 41 -15.14 12.92 1.09
N HIS A 42 -13.84 13.11 0.84
CA HIS A 42 -13.31 13.92 -0.27
C HIS A 42 -12.00 13.34 -0.84
N GLU A 43 -11.74 12.07 -0.57
CA GLU A 43 -10.49 11.44 -0.97
C GLU A 43 -10.71 9.98 -1.33
N VAL A 44 -9.81 9.48 -2.18
CA VAL A 44 -9.65 8.06 -2.45
C VAL A 44 -8.28 7.67 -1.94
N GLN A 45 -8.25 6.71 -1.02
CA GLN A 45 -7.01 6.15 -0.51
C GLN A 45 -6.73 4.84 -1.23
N ILE A 46 -5.60 4.76 -1.92
CA ILE A 46 -5.14 3.52 -2.55
C ILE A 46 -4.01 2.97 -1.69
N MET A 47 -4.23 1.78 -1.13
CA MET A 47 -3.22 1.09 -0.34
C MET A 47 -2.42 0.12 -1.18
N ARG A 48 -1.22 -0.23 -0.68
CA ARG A 48 -0.40 -1.28 -1.29
C ARG A 48 -1.22 -2.55 -1.46
N SER A 49 -0.97 -3.24 -2.56
CA SER A 49 -1.58 -4.54 -2.81
C SER A 49 -1.26 -5.50 -1.64
N SER A 50 -2.26 -6.28 -1.23
CA SER A 50 -2.06 -7.37 -0.27
C SER A 50 -1.07 -8.42 -0.79
N ASP A 51 -0.87 -8.50 -2.12
CA ASP A 51 0.12 -9.36 -2.76
C ASP A 51 1.56 -8.97 -2.37
N GLN A 52 1.76 -7.74 -1.89
CA GLN A 52 3.03 -7.22 -1.40
C GLN A 52 3.08 -7.03 0.12
N LEU A 53 2.05 -7.45 0.88
CA LEU A 53 2.17 -7.51 2.32
C LEU A 53 3.24 -8.56 2.65
N ALA A 54 4.39 -8.10 3.15
CA ALA A 54 5.42 -8.98 3.68
C ALA A 54 4.72 -9.94 4.64
N ARG A 55 4.73 -11.21 4.29
CA ARG A 55 4.14 -12.28 5.09
C ARG A 55 5.01 -12.37 6.35
N VAL A 56 4.65 -11.62 7.39
CA VAL A 56 5.35 -11.69 8.67
C VAL A 56 5.02 -13.05 9.27
N PHE A 57 5.92 -14.01 9.07
CA PHE A 57 5.92 -15.23 9.87
C PHE A 57 6.35 -14.83 11.27
N VAL A 58 5.36 -14.64 12.16
CA VAL A 58 5.62 -14.59 13.60
C VAL A 58 5.65 -16.04 14.04
N GLU A 59 6.84 -16.59 14.26
CA GLU A 59 6.98 -17.86 14.97
C GLU A 59 6.76 -17.58 16.47
N PRO A 60 5.68 -18.09 17.09
CA PRO A 60 5.50 -17.91 18.52
C PRO A 60 6.56 -18.73 19.24
N THR A 61 7.57 -18.04 19.77
CA THR A 61 8.57 -18.68 20.65
C THR A 61 7.89 -19.00 21.98
N ASN A 62 7.32 -20.20 22.10
CA ASN A 62 6.61 -20.69 23.29
C ASN A 62 7.54 -21.00 24.49
N HIS A 63 8.76 -20.48 24.53
CA HIS A 63 9.71 -20.73 25.61
C HIS A 63 10.28 -19.41 26.17
N GLY A 64 9.42 -18.66 26.85
CA GLY A 64 9.82 -17.66 27.82
C GLY A 64 9.35 -18.10 29.20
N GLN A 65 10.15 -18.88 29.91
CA GLN A 65 9.92 -19.17 31.32
C GLN A 65 10.16 -17.88 32.11
N LEU A 66 9.08 -17.18 32.44
CA LEU A 66 9.10 -16.10 33.43
C LEU A 66 9.24 -16.73 34.82
N ASP A 67 10.47 -17.13 35.16
CA ASP A 67 10.88 -17.34 36.55
C ASP A 67 11.30 -15.96 37.09
N ILE A 68 10.33 -15.24 37.64
CA ILE A 68 10.58 -13.98 38.34
C ILE A 68 10.65 -14.35 39.83
N ARG A 69 11.84 -14.23 40.42
CA ARG A 69 12.09 -14.40 41.85
C ARG A 69 11.48 -13.26 42.67
#